data_AF-A0AAW7HFF7-F1
#
_entry.id   AF-A0AAW7HFF7-F1
#
_cell.length_a   1.000
_cell.length_b   1.000
_cell.length_c   1.000
_cell.angle_alpha   90.00
_cell.angle_beta   90.00
_cell.angle_gamma   90.00
#
_symmetry.space_group_name_H-M   'P 1'
#
loop_
_entity.id
_entity.type
_entity.pdbx_description
1 polymer ?
#
loop_
_entity_poly.entity_id
_entity_poly.type
_entity_poly.pdbx_seq_one_letter_code
_entity_poly.pdbx_strand_id
1 'polypeptide(L)'
;MSVDKAQLKALAQRATPGQWVTEGEHINEHGHLLYAYVAHENSGMIAEAFANCRVKTDEECRANAAFIAGANPANVLALLAEIEELQARIHLAGVAGEMAVNEAVGRAATEFLAAIVKQDQLKAESEKHRCAAQDALAGQMFLRNDRDLLKVELEALRKKSAGKVMVDLDLFESLRDSALVEADQHRQSMAGYRPERQQLLDQIVEQCDRLLADATGRRDNQNLTRQEE
;
A
#
# COMPACT_ATOMS: atom_id res chain seq x y z
N MET A 1 -56.82 37.04 -2.96
CA MET A 1 -57.66 37.00 -4.18
C MET A 1 -56.86 36.30 -5.27
N SER A 2 -57.45 35.33 -5.96
CA SER A 2 -56.86 34.73 -7.17
C SER A 2 -57.64 35.24 -8.37
N VAL A 3 -56.94 35.68 -9.41
CA VAL A 3 -57.56 36.13 -10.66
C VAL A 3 -57.82 34.90 -11.54
N ASP A 4 -59.05 34.72 -11.99
CA ASP A 4 -59.37 33.73 -13.02
C ASP A 4 -58.83 34.21 -14.38
N LYS A 5 -57.63 33.73 -14.72
CA LYS A 5 -56.93 34.11 -15.96
C LYS A 5 -57.70 33.68 -17.21
N ALA A 6 -58.40 32.54 -17.17
CA ALA A 6 -59.14 32.03 -18.32
C ALA A 6 -60.38 32.90 -18.58
N GLN A 7 -61.11 33.24 -17.52
CA GLN A 7 -62.24 34.17 -17.61
C GLN A 7 -61.78 35.56 -18.08
N LEU A 8 -60.68 36.08 -17.53
CA LEU A 8 -60.14 37.38 -17.92
C LEU A 8 -59.70 37.41 -19.40
N LYS A 9 -59.03 36.34 -19.88
CA LYS A 9 -58.66 36.17 -21.29
C LYS A 9 -59.88 36.19 -22.20
N ALA A 10 -60.93 35.45 -21.83
CA ALA A 10 -62.19 35.40 -22.60
C ALA A 10 -62.91 36.76 -22.62
N LEU A 11 -62.89 37.51 -21.51
CA LEU A 11 -63.44 38.87 -21.46
C LEU A 11 -62.66 39.82 -22.35
N ALA A 12 -61.32 39.79 -22.29
CA ALA A 12 -60.48 40.64 -23.12
C ALA A 12 -60.63 40.32 -24.62
N GLN A 13 -60.71 39.06 -25.00
CA GLN A 13 -60.95 38.66 -26.40
C GLN A 13 -62.30 39.12 -26.96
N ARG A 14 -63.31 39.30 -26.10
CA ARG A 14 -64.65 39.76 -26.49
C ARG A 14 -64.80 41.28 -26.50
N ALA A 15 -63.94 41.99 -25.79
CA ALA A 15 -63.96 43.45 -25.74
C ALA A 15 -63.41 44.05 -27.05
N THR A 16 -63.57 45.36 -27.22
CA THR A 16 -63.07 46.06 -28.41
C THR A 16 -61.55 45.85 -28.53
N PRO A 17 -61.07 45.21 -29.62
CA PRO A 17 -59.65 44.92 -29.80
C PRO A 17 -58.85 46.21 -30.03
N GLY A 18 -57.52 46.13 -30.00
CA GLY A 18 -56.62 47.27 -30.25
C GLY A 18 -56.26 48.08 -29.01
N GLN A 19 -55.45 49.12 -29.20
CA GLN A 19 -55.08 50.01 -28.11
C GLN A 19 -56.19 51.02 -27.83
N TRP A 20 -56.39 51.30 -26.55
CA TRP A 20 -57.30 52.34 -26.10
C TRP A 20 -56.50 53.53 -25.59
N VAL A 21 -57.05 54.72 -25.81
CA VAL A 21 -56.42 56.00 -25.49
C VAL A 21 -57.41 56.90 -24.76
N THR A 22 -56.91 57.90 -24.06
CA THR A 22 -57.76 58.97 -23.52
C THR A 22 -57.91 60.06 -24.56
N GLU A 23 -59.14 60.35 -24.99
CA GLU A 23 -59.41 61.30 -26.07
C GLU A 23 -60.39 62.40 -25.63
N GLY A 24 -59.87 63.38 -24.87
CA GLY A 24 -60.61 64.57 -24.47
C GLY A 24 -61.40 64.45 -23.16
N GLU A 25 -62.21 65.45 -22.89
CA GLU A 25 -63.02 65.58 -21.69
C GLU A 25 -64.31 66.37 -21.93
N HIS A 26 -65.33 66.13 -21.11
CA HIS A 26 -66.58 66.90 -21.14
C HIS A 26 -66.66 67.82 -19.94
N ILE A 27 -66.71 69.12 -20.22
CA ILE A 27 -66.84 70.18 -19.22
C ILE A 27 -68.21 70.85 -19.40
N ASN A 28 -68.95 71.04 -18.30
CA ASN A 28 -70.25 71.70 -18.35
C ASN A 28 -70.14 73.22 -18.51
N GLU A 29 -71.28 73.89 -18.67
CA GLU A 29 -71.38 75.35 -18.84
C GLU A 29 -70.81 76.16 -17.65
N HIS A 30 -70.63 75.51 -16.49
CA HIS A 30 -70.08 76.12 -15.28
C HIS A 30 -68.58 75.85 -15.10
N GLY A 31 -67.92 75.18 -16.05
CA GLY A 31 -66.49 74.88 -15.99
C GLY A 31 -66.13 73.64 -15.16
N HIS A 32 -67.10 72.80 -14.80
CA HIS A 32 -66.86 71.56 -14.05
C HIS A 32 -66.69 70.38 -15.01
N LEU A 33 -65.64 69.59 -14.79
CA LEU A 33 -65.45 68.31 -15.46
C LEU A 33 -66.59 67.35 -15.07
N LEU A 34 -67.24 66.77 -16.07
CA LEU A 34 -68.26 65.74 -15.86
C LEU A 34 -67.70 64.34 -16.08
N TYR A 35 -66.90 64.14 -17.13
CA TYR A 35 -66.24 62.87 -17.41
C TYR A 35 -65.06 63.02 -18.39
N ALA A 36 -64.13 62.06 -18.33
CA ALA A 36 -63.02 61.92 -19.26
C ALA A 36 -63.23 60.68 -20.14
N TYR A 37 -62.86 60.79 -21.42
CA TYR A 37 -63.15 59.77 -22.43
C TYR A 37 -62.06 58.71 -22.54
N VAL A 38 -62.49 57.46 -22.77
CA VAL A 38 -61.64 56.38 -23.27
C VAL A 38 -62.14 55.98 -24.65
N ALA A 39 -61.26 56.04 -25.64
CA ALA A 39 -61.56 55.77 -27.04
C ALA A 39 -60.61 54.71 -27.61
N HIS A 40 -60.97 54.16 -28.76
CA HIS A 40 -60.06 53.35 -29.55
C HIS A 40 -59.00 54.24 -30.22
N GLU A 41 -57.76 53.76 -30.38
CA GLU A 41 -56.68 54.52 -31.05
C GLU A 41 -57.03 55.00 -32.47
N ASN A 42 -57.93 54.27 -33.15
CA ASN A 42 -58.46 54.59 -34.48
C ASN A 42 -59.82 55.31 -34.44
N SER A 43 -60.10 56.09 -33.40
CA SER A 43 -61.38 56.76 -33.12
C SER A 43 -62.51 55.84 -32.65
N GLY A 44 -63.46 56.44 -31.91
CA GLY A 44 -64.66 55.79 -31.39
C GLY A 44 -64.62 55.66 -29.87
N MET A 45 -65.61 56.25 -29.21
CA MET A 45 -65.73 56.24 -27.75
C MET A 45 -66.12 54.85 -27.25
N ILE A 46 -65.40 54.35 -26.25
CA ILE A 46 -65.59 53.03 -25.64
C ILE A 46 -66.15 53.14 -24.23
N ALA A 47 -65.61 54.06 -23.42
CA ALA A 47 -66.00 54.23 -22.02
C ALA A 47 -65.78 55.67 -21.54
N GLU A 48 -66.39 56.01 -20.41
CA GLU A 48 -66.27 57.30 -19.75
C GLU A 48 -65.93 57.08 -18.27
N ALA A 49 -64.93 57.82 -17.77
CA ALA A 49 -64.66 57.91 -16.34
C ALA A 49 -65.37 59.15 -15.79
N PHE A 50 -66.33 58.96 -14.88
CA PHE A 50 -67.14 60.06 -14.36
C PHE A 50 -66.49 60.78 -13.19
N ALA A 51 -66.53 62.11 -13.22
CA ALA A 51 -66.36 62.94 -12.03
C ALA A 51 -67.65 62.85 -11.20
N ASN A 52 -67.55 62.28 -9.99
CA ASN A 52 -68.70 62.02 -9.13
C ASN A 52 -68.33 62.15 -7.65
N CYS A 53 -69.24 61.84 -6.73
CA CYS A 53 -68.99 62.01 -5.29
C CYS A 53 -67.82 61.18 -4.72
N ARG A 54 -67.36 60.15 -5.44
CA ARG A 54 -66.18 59.33 -5.08
C ARG A 54 -64.88 59.89 -5.65
N VAL A 55 -64.93 60.55 -6.80
CA VAL A 55 -63.77 61.19 -7.45
C VAL A 55 -63.61 62.60 -6.88
N LYS A 56 -62.50 62.88 -6.22
CA LYS A 56 -62.32 64.12 -5.44
C LYS A 56 -61.72 65.26 -6.26
N THR A 57 -61.05 64.95 -7.35
CA THR A 57 -60.41 65.94 -8.21
C THR A 57 -60.60 65.60 -9.69
N ASP A 58 -60.55 66.62 -10.54
CA ASP A 58 -60.56 66.45 -12.00
C ASP A 58 -59.38 65.59 -12.48
N GLU A 59 -58.24 65.68 -11.79
CA GLU A 59 -57.05 64.90 -12.10
C GLU A 59 -57.23 63.42 -11.76
N GLU A 60 -57.92 63.08 -10.67
CA GLU A 60 -58.31 61.70 -10.37
C GLU A 60 -59.26 61.14 -11.43
N CYS A 61 -60.19 61.96 -11.95
CA CYS A 61 -61.07 61.57 -13.06
C CYS A 61 -60.26 61.21 -14.32
N ARG A 62 -59.33 62.08 -14.71
CA ARG A 62 -58.41 61.85 -15.85
C ARG A 62 -57.52 60.62 -15.62
N ALA A 63 -57.01 60.42 -14.41
CA ALA A 63 -56.20 59.26 -14.06
C ALA A 63 -57.01 57.95 -14.15
N ASN A 64 -58.28 57.95 -13.76
CA ASN A 64 -59.15 56.78 -13.91
C ASN A 64 -59.37 56.43 -15.39
N ALA A 65 -59.62 57.42 -16.26
CA ALA A 65 -59.72 57.20 -17.70
C ALA A 65 -58.40 56.64 -18.27
N ALA A 66 -57.26 57.22 -17.88
CA ALA A 66 -55.94 56.76 -18.30
C ALA A 66 -55.65 55.32 -17.85
N PHE A 67 -56.05 54.95 -16.64
CA PHE A 67 -55.92 53.57 -16.15
C PHE A 67 -56.78 52.60 -16.95
N ILE A 68 -58.05 52.94 -17.23
CA ILE A 68 -58.94 52.10 -18.05
C ILE A 68 -58.38 51.93 -19.47
N ALA A 69 -57.88 53.02 -20.08
CA ALA A 69 -57.24 52.99 -21.38
C ALA A 69 -55.95 52.15 -21.39
N GLY A 70 -55.13 52.26 -20.34
CA GLY A 70 -53.91 51.47 -20.18
C GLY A 70 -54.17 49.99 -19.88
N ALA A 71 -55.23 49.68 -19.15
CA ALA A 71 -55.68 48.32 -18.84
C ALA A 71 -56.62 47.74 -19.92
N ASN A 72 -56.45 48.19 -21.18
CA ASN A 72 -57.24 47.75 -22.31
C ASN A 72 -57.07 46.24 -22.61
N PRO A 73 -57.97 45.67 -23.43
CA PRO A 73 -57.92 44.25 -23.76
C PRO A 73 -56.61 43.78 -24.41
N ALA A 74 -55.99 44.61 -25.25
CA ALA A 74 -54.72 44.26 -25.90
C ALA A 74 -53.59 44.10 -24.86
N ASN A 75 -53.49 45.04 -23.92
CA ASN A 75 -52.48 45.00 -22.86
C ASN A 75 -52.75 43.87 -21.86
N VAL A 76 -54.01 43.62 -21.51
CA VAL A 76 -54.38 42.48 -20.65
C VAL A 76 -53.99 41.15 -21.31
N LEU A 77 -54.26 40.97 -22.60
CA LEU A 77 -53.87 39.75 -23.32
C LEU A 77 -52.34 39.59 -23.42
N ALA A 78 -51.60 40.68 -23.65
CA ALA A 78 -50.14 40.66 -23.67
C ALA A 78 -49.56 40.26 -22.31
N LEU A 79 -50.06 40.85 -21.21
CA LEU A 79 -49.65 40.48 -19.85
C LEU A 79 -49.96 39.02 -19.52
N LEU A 80 -51.13 38.52 -19.91
CA LEU A 80 -51.48 37.12 -19.71
C LEU A 80 -50.56 36.18 -20.49
N ALA A 81 -50.19 36.52 -21.73
CA ALA A 81 -49.26 35.74 -22.53
C ALA A 81 -47.85 35.72 -21.90
N GLU A 82 -47.35 36.87 -21.41
CA GLU A 82 -46.06 36.94 -20.72
C GLU A 82 -46.06 36.11 -19.43
N ILE A 83 -47.16 36.15 -18.66
CA ILE A 83 -47.31 35.30 -17.47
C ILE A 83 -47.30 33.81 -17.84
N GLU A 84 -48.02 33.41 -18.90
CA GLU A 84 -48.02 32.02 -19.40
C GLU A 84 -46.60 31.58 -19.80
N GLU A 85 -45.84 32.43 -20.48
CA GLU A 85 -44.46 32.16 -20.87
C GLU A 85 -43.52 32.03 -19.66
N LEU A 86 -43.59 32.96 -18.71
CA LEU A 86 -42.78 32.92 -17.49
C LEU A 86 -43.07 31.66 -16.66
N GLN A 87 -44.33 31.26 -16.55
CA GLN A 87 -44.72 30.02 -15.87
C GLN A 87 -44.15 28.79 -16.58
N ALA A 88 -44.19 28.75 -17.92
CA ALA A 88 -43.59 27.67 -18.70
C ALA A 88 -42.07 27.60 -18.51
N ARG A 89 -41.37 28.75 -18.50
CA ARG A 89 -39.92 28.83 -18.27
C ARG A 89 -39.52 28.34 -16.89
N ILE A 90 -40.25 28.74 -15.84
CA ILE A 90 -40.02 28.26 -14.47
C ILE A 90 -40.22 26.75 -14.39
N HIS A 91 -41.28 26.23 -15.01
CA HIS A 91 -41.54 24.80 -15.03
C HIS A 91 -40.41 24.01 -15.72
N LEU A 92 -39.99 24.45 -16.92
CA LEU A 92 -38.89 23.83 -17.66
C LEU A 92 -37.58 23.85 -16.86
N ALA A 93 -37.26 24.98 -16.22
CA ALA A 93 -36.09 25.10 -15.37
C ALA A 93 -36.13 24.14 -14.17
N GLY A 94 -37.31 23.98 -13.56
CA GLY A 94 -37.53 23.00 -12.49
C GLY A 94 -37.28 21.57 -12.94
N VAL A 95 -37.89 21.16 -14.06
CA VAL A 95 -37.70 19.82 -14.64
C VAL A 95 -36.24 19.56 -15.02
N ALA A 96 -35.57 20.53 -15.63
CA ALA A 96 -34.15 20.42 -15.97
C ALA A 96 -33.27 20.26 -14.72
N GLY A 97 -33.59 20.99 -13.65
CA GLY A 97 -32.92 20.85 -12.35
C GLY A 97 -33.11 19.46 -11.75
N GLU A 98 -34.33 18.94 -11.73
CA GLU A 98 -34.63 17.58 -11.24
C GLU A 98 -33.91 16.49 -12.04
N MET A 99 -33.88 16.62 -13.36
CA MET A 99 -33.13 15.69 -14.23
C MET A 99 -31.64 15.70 -13.92
N ALA A 100 -31.04 16.89 -13.77
CA ALA A 100 -29.61 17.02 -13.47
C ALA A 100 -29.25 16.40 -12.11
N VAL A 101 -30.11 16.61 -11.10
CA VAL A 101 -29.94 15.99 -9.77
C VAL A 101 -30.05 14.46 -9.87
N ASN A 102 -31.07 13.94 -10.55
CA ASN A 102 -31.25 12.49 -10.70
C ASN A 102 -30.06 11.83 -11.41
N GLU A 103 -29.52 12.48 -12.44
CA GLU A 103 -28.34 11.99 -13.16
C GLU A 103 -27.09 11.99 -12.27
N ALA A 104 -26.87 13.06 -11.51
CA ALA A 104 -25.75 13.14 -10.57
C ALA A 104 -25.84 12.09 -9.46
N VAL A 105 -27.04 11.89 -8.89
CA VAL A 105 -27.30 10.85 -7.89
C VAL A 105 -27.07 9.45 -8.48
N GLY A 106 -27.52 9.20 -9.71
CA GLY A 106 -27.31 7.94 -10.41
C GLY A 106 -25.82 7.62 -10.61
N ARG A 107 -25.02 8.61 -11.02
CA ARG A 107 -23.54 8.47 -11.12
C ARG A 107 -22.91 8.19 -9.76
N ALA A 108 -23.24 8.97 -8.73
CA ALA A 108 -22.69 8.78 -7.40
C ALA A 108 -23.03 7.39 -6.83
N ALA A 109 -24.23 6.88 -7.08
CA ALA A 109 -24.64 5.53 -6.66
C ALA A 109 -23.81 4.43 -7.36
N THR A 110 -23.54 4.59 -8.65
CA THR A 110 -22.72 3.61 -9.41
C THR A 110 -21.26 3.63 -8.95
N GLU A 111 -20.68 4.81 -8.73
CA GLU A 111 -19.33 4.97 -8.19
C GLU A 111 -19.22 4.38 -6.78
N PHE A 112 -20.22 4.60 -5.92
CA PHE A 112 -20.26 4.06 -4.57
C PHE A 112 -20.29 2.53 -4.57
N LEU A 113 -21.12 1.92 -5.41
CA LEU A 113 -21.16 0.46 -5.55
C LEU A 113 -19.83 -0.10 -6.07
N ALA A 114 -19.20 0.56 -7.05
CA ALA A 114 -17.88 0.17 -7.53
C ALA A 114 -16.80 0.26 -6.44
N ALA A 115 -16.87 1.29 -5.59
CA ALA A 115 -15.96 1.45 -4.46
C ALA A 115 -16.14 0.34 -3.41
N ILE A 116 -17.37 -0.08 -3.12
CA ILE A 116 -17.65 -1.22 -2.23
C ILE A 116 -17.01 -2.50 -2.77
N VAL A 117 -17.25 -2.81 -4.04
CA VAL A 117 -16.68 -4.01 -4.69
C VAL A 117 -15.15 -3.99 -4.60
N LYS A 118 -14.54 -2.84 -4.88
CA LYS A 118 -13.08 -2.67 -4.77
C LYS A 118 -12.58 -2.83 -3.33
N GLN A 119 -13.31 -2.32 -2.35
CA GLN A 119 -12.96 -2.48 -0.94
C GLN A 119 -12.96 -3.96 -0.53
N ASP A 120 -13.96 -4.72 -0.96
CA ASP A 120 -14.06 -6.15 -0.66
C ASP A 120 -12.94 -6.96 -1.33
N GLN A 121 -12.60 -6.62 -2.57
CA GLN A 121 -11.43 -7.20 -3.27
C GLN A 121 -10.13 -6.94 -2.50
N LEU A 122 -9.88 -5.69 -2.10
CA LEU A 122 -8.68 -5.33 -1.34
C LEU A 122 -8.62 -6.02 0.02
N LYS A 123 -9.76 -6.18 0.71
CA LYS A 123 -9.81 -6.95 1.96
C LYS A 123 -9.43 -8.42 1.74
N ALA A 124 -9.97 -9.04 0.70
CA ALA A 124 -9.65 -10.43 0.37
C ALA A 124 -8.17 -10.62 -0.02
N GLU A 125 -7.60 -9.70 -0.79
CA GLU A 125 -6.17 -9.71 -1.13
C GLU A 125 -5.29 -9.51 0.11
N SER A 126 -5.64 -8.54 0.97
CA SER A 126 -4.93 -8.28 2.23
C SER A 126 -4.91 -9.51 3.14
N GLU A 127 -6.04 -10.23 3.22
CA GLU A 127 -6.11 -11.48 3.99
C GLU A 127 -5.21 -12.58 3.43
N LYS A 128 -5.17 -12.75 2.10
CA LYS A 128 -4.26 -13.69 1.44
C LYS A 128 -2.79 -13.35 1.72
N HIS A 129 -2.42 -12.08 1.62
CA HIS A 129 -1.05 -11.63 1.93
C HIS A 129 -0.69 -11.87 3.39
N ARG A 130 -1.62 -11.63 4.32
CA ARG A 130 -1.42 -11.91 5.75
C ARG A 130 -1.18 -13.39 6.00
N CYS A 131 -1.97 -14.27 5.37
CA CYS A 131 -1.79 -15.72 5.49
C CYS A 131 -0.43 -16.17 4.95
N ALA A 132 -0.08 -15.74 3.73
CA ALA A 132 1.20 -16.08 3.12
C ALA A 132 2.40 -15.60 3.96
N ALA A 133 2.30 -14.42 4.56
CA ALA A 133 3.33 -13.89 5.45
C ALA A 133 3.46 -14.73 6.74
N GLN A 134 2.34 -15.20 7.30
CA GLN A 134 2.34 -16.08 8.47
C GLN A 134 2.98 -17.44 8.15
N ASP A 135 2.65 -18.04 7.00
CA ASP A 135 3.25 -19.30 6.56
C ASP A 135 4.75 -19.17 6.31
N ALA A 136 5.18 -18.07 5.68
CA ALA A 136 6.59 -17.78 5.45
C ALA A 136 7.35 -17.62 6.77
N LEU A 137 6.77 -16.94 7.76
CA LEU A 137 7.36 -16.79 9.09
C LEU A 137 7.49 -18.15 9.81
N ALA A 138 6.44 -18.97 9.76
CA ALA A 138 6.47 -20.32 10.33
C ALA A 138 7.57 -21.17 9.68
N GLY A 139 7.69 -21.12 8.35
CA GLY A 139 8.77 -21.78 7.61
C GLY A 139 10.17 -21.30 8.00
N GLN A 140 10.36 -19.98 8.17
CA GLN A 140 11.65 -19.44 8.65
C GLN A 140 11.99 -19.90 10.07
N MET A 141 10.99 -19.97 10.97
CA MET A 141 11.21 -20.48 12.33
C MET A 141 11.62 -21.96 12.31
N PHE A 142 10.99 -22.78 11.46
CA PHE A 142 11.35 -24.19 11.29
C PHE A 142 12.81 -24.33 10.82
N LEU A 143 13.18 -23.65 9.73
CA LEU A 143 14.55 -23.68 9.20
C LEU A 143 15.57 -23.15 10.21
N ARG A 144 15.20 -22.14 11.01
CA ARG A 144 16.06 -21.62 12.07
C ARG A 144 16.31 -22.69 13.15
N ASN A 145 15.27 -23.39 13.59
CA ASN A 145 15.38 -24.45 14.59
C ASN A 145 16.26 -25.60 14.07
N ASP A 146 16.03 -26.06 12.84
CA ASP A 146 16.85 -27.10 12.20
C ASP A 146 18.31 -26.70 12.09
N ARG A 147 18.56 -25.45 11.66
CA ARG A 147 19.93 -24.92 11.60
C ARG A 147 20.59 -24.90 12.97
N ASP A 148 19.87 -24.49 14.01
CA ASP A 148 20.41 -24.42 15.36
C ASP A 148 20.65 -25.85 15.92
N LEU A 149 19.82 -26.84 15.58
CA LEU A 149 20.06 -28.25 15.89
C LEU A 149 21.31 -28.81 15.18
N LEU A 150 21.42 -28.59 13.87
CA LEU A 150 22.58 -29.02 13.08
C LEU A 150 23.88 -28.41 13.58
N LYS A 151 23.86 -27.16 14.07
CA LYS A 151 25.03 -26.55 14.72
C LYS A 151 25.46 -27.31 15.96
N VAL A 152 24.51 -27.69 16.83
CA VAL A 152 24.80 -28.48 18.04
C VAL A 152 25.38 -29.84 17.67
N GLU A 153 24.82 -30.53 16.69
CA GLU A 153 25.34 -31.83 16.21
C GLU A 153 26.76 -31.70 15.63
N LEU A 154 27.02 -30.66 14.84
CA LEU A 154 28.34 -30.37 14.29
C LEU A 154 29.37 -30.11 15.39
N GLU A 155 29.01 -29.34 16.42
CA GLU A 155 29.87 -29.08 17.58
C GLU A 155 30.19 -30.37 18.36
N ALA A 156 29.18 -31.23 18.57
CA ALA A 156 29.37 -32.53 19.22
C ALA A 156 30.32 -33.45 18.43
N LEU A 157 30.16 -33.52 17.10
CA LEU A 157 31.05 -34.28 16.22
C LEU A 157 32.48 -33.73 16.20
N ARG A 158 32.64 -32.40 16.20
CA ARG A 158 33.96 -31.75 16.31
C ARG A 158 34.64 -32.09 17.63
N LYS A 159 33.91 -32.04 18.75
CA LYS A 159 34.46 -32.41 20.06
C LYS A 159 34.86 -33.89 20.13
N LYS A 160 34.03 -34.79 19.58
CA LYS A 160 34.31 -36.23 19.52
C LYS A 160 35.55 -36.55 18.68
N SER A 161 35.67 -35.92 17.51
CA SER A 161 36.83 -36.09 16.63
C SER A 161 38.11 -35.52 17.26
N ALA A 162 38.06 -34.32 17.85
CA ALA A 162 39.18 -33.75 18.57
C ALA A 162 39.66 -34.66 19.72
N GLY A 163 38.73 -35.19 20.53
CA GLY A 163 39.07 -36.14 21.59
C GLY A 163 39.72 -37.41 21.07
N LYS A 164 39.23 -37.96 19.95
CA LYS A 164 39.83 -39.14 19.32
C LYS A 164 41.25 -38.87 18.83
N VAL A 165 41.47 -37.74 18.15
CA VAL A 165 42.80 -37.34 17.67
C VAL A 165 43.79 -37.17 18.82
N MET A 166 43.35 -36.61 19.95
CA MET A 166 44.20 -36.49 21.15
C MET A 166 44.61 -37.86 21.70
N VAL A 167 43.66 -38.80 21.84
CA VAL A 167 43.95 -40.17 22.31
C VAL A 167 44.91 -40.89 21.36
N ASP A 168 44.73 -40.73 20.05
CA ASP A 168 45.63 -41.30 19.05
C ASP A 168 47.04 -40.70 19.18
N LEU A 169 47.18 -39.39 19.44
CA LEU A 169 48.48 -38.73 19.63
C LEU A 169 49.19 -39.20 20.90
N ASP A 170 48.48 -39.30 22.03
CA ASP A 170 49.03 -39.78 23.31
C ASP A 170 49.53 -41.23 23.18
N LEU A 171 48.83 -42.06 22.41
CA LEU A 171 49.26 -43.42 22.09
C LEU A 171 50.55 -43.42 21.27
N PHE A 172 50.65 -42.57 20.25
CA PHE A 172 51.89 -42.46 19.44
C PHE A 172 53.07 -41.91 20.26
N GLU A 173 52.84 -40.97 21.18
CA GLU A 173 53.87 -40.49 22.12
C GLU A 173 54.32 -41.60 23.06
N SER A 174 53.39 -42.33 23.67
CA SER A 174 53.70 -43.46 24.55
C SER A 174 54.49 -44.56 23.83
N LEU A 175 54.11 -44.89 22.59
CA LEU A 175 54.82 -45.86 21.76
C LEU A 175 56.24 -45.39 21.41
N ARG A 176 56.41 -44.10 21.10
CA ARG A 176 57.72 -43.49 20.81
C ARG A 176 58.62 -43.55 22.03
N ASP A 177 58.11 -43.17 23.20
CA ASP A 177 58.87 -43.17 24.44
C ASP A 177 59.26 -44.60 24.85
N SER A 178 58.35 -45.56 24.71
CA SER A 178 58.66 -46.98 24.93
C SER A 178 59.74 -47.47 23.97
N ALA A 179 59.67 -47.11 22.69
CA ALA A 179 60.68 -47.49 21.70
C ALA A 179 62.05 -46.84 21.98
N LEU A 180 62.08 -45.61 22.50
CA LEU A 180 63.31 -44.95 22.94
C LEU A 180 63.92 -45.66 24.15
N VAL A 181 63.12 -46.00 25.16
CA VAL A 181 63.58 -46.75 26.34
C VAL A 181 64.12 -48.11 25.94
N GLU A 182 63.42 -48.83 25.06
CA GLU A 182 63.88 -50.13 24.55
C GLU A 182 65.18 -49.99 23.74
N ALA A 183 65.32 -48.97 22.90
CA ALA A 183 66.55 -48.68 22.17
C ALA A 183 67.72 -48.28 23.08
N ASP A 184 67.47 -47.55 24.18
CA ASP A 184 68.46 -47.21 25.20
C ASP A 184 68.88 -48.43 26.01
N GLN A 185 67.95 -49.28 26.43
CA GLN A 185 68.25 -50.55 27.09
C GLN A 185 69.10 -51.45 26.20
N HIS A 186 68.76 -51.55 24.91
CA HIS A 186 69.57 -52.29 23.94
C HIS A 186 70.97 -51.68 23.80
N ARG A 187 71.10 -50.34 23.72
CA ARG A 187 72.41 -49.67 23.70
C ARG A 187 73.23 -49.93 24.96
N GLN A 188 72.62 -49.89 26.15
CA GLN A 188 73.28 -50.19 27.42
C GLN A 188 73.75 -51.64 27.50
N SER A 189 72.90 -52.60 27.08
CA SER A 189 73.26 -54.01 26.98
C SER A 189 74.44 -54.21 26.02
N MET A 190 74.43 -53.53 24.86
CA MET A 190 75.50 -53.60 23.87
C MET A 190 76.78 -52.84 24.28
N ALA A 191 76.68 -51.88 25.20
CA ALA A 191 77.83 -51.12 25.70
C ALA A 191 78.77 -51.99 26.57
N GLY A 192 78.23 -52.96 27.33
CA GLY A 192 79.02 -53.94 28.09
C GLY A 192 79.56 -55.09 27.24
N TYR A 193 78.83 -55.45 26.18
CA TYR A 193 79.20 -56.56 25.30
C TYR A 193 80.55 -56.35 24.59
N ARG A 194 80.85 -55.13 24.14
CA ARG A 194 82.08 -54.85 23.38
C ARG A 194 83.36 -54.93 24.23
N PRO A 195 83.44 -54.32 25.44
CA PRO A 195 84.56 -54.49 26.35
C PRO A 195 84.75 -55.93 26.83
N GLU A 196 83.66 -56.63 27.19
CA GLU A 196 83.73 -58.01 27.68
C GLU A 196 84.26 -58.97 26.60
N ARG A 197 83.80 -58.80 25.35
CA ARG A 197 84.31 -59.57 24.22
C ARG A 197 85.78 -59.27 23.93
N GLN A 198 86.24 -58.02 24.12
CA GLN A 198 87.64 -57.67 23.98
C GLN A 198 88.51 -58.30 25.08
N GLN A 199 88.05 -58.27 26.33
CA GLN A 199 88.73 -58.96 27.44
C GLN A 199 88.85 -60.47 27.21
N LEU A 200 87.79 -61.10 26.70
CA LEU A 200 87.82 -62.53 26.37
C LEU A 200 88.83 -62.83 25.25
N LEU A 201 88.89 -61.97 24.22
CA LEU A 201 89.89 -62.09 23.16
C LEU A 201 91.32 -61.93 23.70
N ASP A 202 91.55 -60.94 24.57
CA ASP A 202 92.86 -60.70 25.18
C ASP A 202 93.27 -61.90 26.06
N GLN A 203 92.34 -62.51 26.81
CA GLN A 203 92.59 -63.75 27.58
C GLN A 203 92.94 -64.95 26.69
N ILE A 204 92.26 -65.10 25.55
CA ILE A 204 92.55 -66.17 24.59
C ILE A 204 93.95 -65.98 23.98
N VAL A 205 94.31 -64.74 23.62
CA VAL A 205 95.64 -64.42 23.10
C VAL A 205 96.70 -64.76 24.16
N GLU A 206 96.50 -64.38 25.41
CA GLU A 206 97.43 -64.67 26.51
C GLU A 206 97.56 -66.18 26.80
N GLN A 207 96.48 -66.96 26.63
CA GLN A 207 96.54 -68.43 26.68
C GLN A 207 97.32 -69.02 25.51
N CYS A 208 97.13 -68.51 24.30
CA CYS A 208 97.89 -68.93 23.12
C CYS A 208 99.39 -68.64 23.30
N ASP A 209 99.74 -67.47 23.84
CA ASP A 209 101.13 -67.10 24.13
C ASP A 209 101.76 -68.04 25.18
N ARG A 210 101.01 -68.40 26.22
CA ARG A 210 101.46 -69.41 27.21
C ARG A 210 101.66 -70.79 26.61
N LEU A 211 100.74 -71.24 25.75
CA LEU A 211 100.86 -72.53 25.07
C LEU A 211 102.03 -72.56 24.08
N LEU A 212 102.29 -71.44 23.38
CA LEU A 212 103.46 -71.28 22.52
C LEU A 212 104.75 -71.36 23.33
N ALA A 213 104.83 -70.70 24.49
CA ALA A 213 105.97 -70.75 25.39
C ALA A 213 106.24 -72.19 25.90
N ASP A 214 105.19 -72.91 26.28
CA ASP A 214 105.27 -74.32 26.72
C ASP A 214 105.72 -75.26 25.58
N ALA A 215 105.29 -75.00 24.35
CA ALA A 215 105.71 -75.77 23.17
C ALA A 215 107.17 -75.50 22.78
N THR A 216 107.66 -74.27 22.95
CA THR A 216 109.08 -73.94 22.75
C THR A 216 109.97 -74.52 23.85
N GLY A 217 109.53 -74.52 25.11
CA GLY A 217 110.29 -75.13 26.23
C GLY A 217 110.42 -76.65 26.15
N ARG A 218 109.47 -77.35 25.51
CA ARG A 218 109.57 -78.80 25.25
C ARG A 218 110.49 -79.17 24.08
N ARG A 219 110.73 -78.24 23.14
CA ARG A 219 111.64 -78.46 22.00
C ARG A 219 113.11 -78.37 22.38
N ASP A 220 113.45 -77.59 23.42
CA ASP A 220 114.83 -77.43 23.89
C ASP A 220 115.30 -78.58 24.79
N ASN A 221 114.40 -79.24 25.53
CA ASN A 221 114.74 -80.39 26.38
C ASN A 221 114.87 -81.73 25.63
N GLN A 222 114.40 -81.84 24.38
CA GLN A 222 114.60 -83.06 23.56
C GLN A 222 115.91 -83.04 22.75
N ASN A 223 116.65 -81.92 22.72
CA ASN A 223 117.94 -81.81 22.02
C ASN A 223 119.19 -82.01 22.91
N LEU A 224 119.03 -82.14 24.23
CA LEU A 224 120.14 -82.35 25.19
C LEU A 224 120.41 -83.83 25.55
N THR A 225 119.65 -84.79 25.00
CA THR A 225 119.79 -86.24 25.28
C THR A 225 120.56 -87.03 24.22
N ARG A 226 121.42 -86.39 23.39
CA ARG A 226 122.16 -87.10 22.33
C ARG A 226 123.65 -86.78 22.14
N GLN A 227 124.31 -86.09 23.08
CA GLN A 227 125.78 -85.99 23.11
C GLN A 227 126.27 -85.94 24.56
N GLU A 228 126.65 -87.10 25.11
CA GLU A 228 127.81 -87.34 25.98
C GLU A 228 127.81 -88.83 26.39
N GLU A 229 129.01 -89.33 26.62
CA GLU A 229 129.48 -90.72 26.68
C GLU A 229 128.98 -91.54 27.87
#